data_AF-A0A1V6LSG9-F1
#
_entry.id   AF-A0A1V6LSG9-F1
#
_cell.length_a   1.000
_cell.length_b   1.000
_cell.length_c   1.000
_cell.angle_alpha   90.00
_cell.angle_beta   90.00
_cell.angle_gamma   90.00
#
_symmetry.space_group_name_H-M   'P 1'
#
loop_
_entity.id
_entity.type
_entity.pdbx_description
1 polymer ?
#
loop_
_entity_poly.entity_id
_entity_poly.type
_entity_poly.pdbx_seq_one_letter_code
_entity_poly.pdbx_strand_id
1 'polypeptide(L)'
;MKVNIIKSTILILLLIGGVANTLAQNIRTPRTYVVHKAESAIKIDGKADEKTWNNAPWSADFIDIEGNKTPKYKTNLKMLWDEENLYFYAHLEEPHVWATLKQRDTIIFYNNDFEVFIDPDGDTQNYMEFEMNALNTVWDLLMVKAYRDGGPIIYNWDINGLKSAVSVEGSINNASDTDKSWSIEIAMPWSVLKEPSGSNKLPIGDFWRINFSRVNWDFELNDGKYYRKKDAKGNFLPEYNWVWSPQGVINMHEPEHWGYAYFSEKTKGDSFIIPKDEQIKWYLYSLYRAQKSYTEKYGRPANALTVLGLEPHTILGKTIIVKFTNTIGGWFITAVSPFTGNQLTVQEDGDFQLKKTDS
;
A
#
# COMPACT_ATOMS: atom_id res chain seq x y z
N MET A 1 16.31 -34.16 22.58
CA MET A 1 16.90 -32.84 22.89
C MET A 1 15.85 -31.82 22.47
N LYS A 2 15.16 -31.21 23.45
CA LYS A 2 14.01 -30.33 23.20
C LYS A 2 14.51 -28.98 22.68
N VAL A 3 14.07 -28.59 21.49
CA VAL A 3 14.33 -27.27 20.91
C VAL A 3 13.37 -26.28 21.56
N ASN A 4 13.92 -25.35 22.36
CA ASN A 4 13.17 -24.24 22.92
C ASN A 4 12.96 -23.19 21.83
N ILE A 5 11.72 -23.05 21.36
CA ILE A 5 11.29 -21.93 20.54
C ILE A 5 11.09 -20.74 21.49
N ILE A 6 12.00 -19.77 21.42
CA ILE A 6 11.86 -18.49 22.12
C ILE A 6 10.78 -17.70 21.39
N LYS A 7 9.62 -17.54 22.04
CA LYS A 7 8.60 -16.57 21.62
C LYS A 7 9.14 -15.17 21.91
N SER A 8 9.65 -14.48 20.90
CA SER A 8 9.95 -13.04 21.01
C SER A 8 8.64 -12.27 20.98
N THR A 9 8.22 -11.80 22.16
CA THR A 9 7.12 -10.83 22.29
C THR A 9 7.63 -9.47 21.82
N ILE A 10 7.14 -8.98 20.68
CA ILE A 10 7.36 -7.61 20.23
C ILE A 10 6.55 -6.70 21.15
N LEU A 11 7.25 -5.88 21.94
CA LEU A 11 6.65 -4.86 22.79
C LEU A 11 6.54 -3.57 21.96
N ILE A 12 5.38 -3.34 21.35
CA ILE A 12 5.07 -2.04 20.73
C ILE A 12 4.77 -1.06 21.87
N LEU A 13 5.62 -0.04 22.02
CA LEU A 13 5.38 1.05 22.97
C LEU A 13 4.20 1.90 22.47
N LEU A 14 3.00 1.60 22.98
CA LEU A 14 1.83 2.47 22.88
C LEU A 14 2.06 3.73 23.73
N LEU A 15 2.56 4.79 23.08
CA LEU A 15 2.54 6.14 23.64
C LEU A 15 1.09 6.65 23.64
N ILE A 16 0.40 6.42 24.75
CA ILE A 16 -0.92 7.00 25.04
C ILE A 16 -0.71 8.49 25.35
N GLY A 17 -0.73 9.32 24.30
CA GLY A 17 -0.85 10.77 24.38
C GLY A 17 -2.32 11.17 24.34
N GLY A 18 -2.76 11.95 25.34
CA GLY A 18 -4.14 12.37 25.56
C GLY A 18 -4.81 13.02 24.34
N VAL A 19 -6.03 12.58 24.07
CA VAL A 19 -6.91 13.03 22.99
C VAL A 19 -7.47 14.41 23.33
N ALA A 20 -7.03 15.43 22.60
CA ALA A 20 -7.87 16.57 22.25
C ALA A 20 -8.27 16.38 20.78
N ASN A 21 -9.57 16.19 20.54
CA ASN A 21 -10.16 15.96 19.23
C ASN A 21 -9.89 17.12 18.28
N THR A 22 -8.96 16.91 17.36
CA THR A 22 -8.98 17.55 16.04
C THR A 22 -8.99 16.45 14.99
N LEU A 23 -10.13 15.77 14.84
CA LEU A 23 -10.42 14.90 13.69
C LEU A 23 -10.72 15.71 12.42
N ALA A 24 -10.28 16.97 12.36
CA ALA A 24 -9.98 17.65 11.10
C ALA A 24 -8.62 17.16 10.57
N GLN A 25 -8.41 15.84 10.52
CA GLN A 25 -7.46 15.31 9.54
C GLN A 25 -8.10 15.61 8.19
N ASN A 26 -7.54 16.56 7.45
CA ASN A 26 -7.87 16.70 6.04
C ASN A 26 -7.62 15.32 5.41
N ILE A 27 -8.68 14.57 5.12
CA ILE A 27 -8.58 13.29 4.42
C ILE A 27 -7.82 13.59 3.14
N ARG A 28 -6.57 13.14 3.09
CA ARG A 28 -5.71 13.44 1.97
C ARG A 28 -6.18 12.60 0.80
N THR A 29 -6.55 13.25 -0.28
CA THR A 29 -6.93 12.57 -1.52
C THR A 29 -5.78 11.63 -1.92
N PRO A 30 -6.02 10.31 -2.00
CA PRO A 30 -5.01 9.38 -2.46
C PRO A 30 -4.60 9.68 -3.91
N ARG A 31 -3.37 9.31 -4.27
CA ARG A 31 -2.87 9.57 -5.62
C ARG A 31 -3.57 8.69 -6.65
N THR A 32 -3.58 9.13 -7.90
CA THR A 32 -4.15 8.40 -9.04
C THR A 32 -3.08 8.12 -10.09
N TYR A 33 -3.16 6.98 -10.76
CA TYR A 33 -2.32 6.64 -11.91
C TYR A 33 -3.18 5.95 -12.97
N VAL A 34 -2.97 6.31 -14.25
CA VAL A 34 -3.61 5.65 -15.39
C VAL A 34 -2.64 4.61 -15.94
N VAL A 35 -2.97 3.33 -15.77
CA VAL A 35 -2.21 2.19 -16.28
C VAL A 35 -2.64 1.95 -17.72
N HIS A 36 -1.77 2.31 -18.67
CA HIS A 36 -2.03 2.12 -20.10
C HIS A 36 -1.74 0.70 -20.54
N LYS A 37 -2.41 0.29 -21.62
CA LYS A 37 -2.15 -0.99 -22.27
C LYS A 37 -0.80 -0.96 -23.00
N ALA A 38 0.00 -1.99 -22.82
CA ALA A 38 1.27 -2.14 -23.51
C ALA A 38 1.04 -2.45 -25.00
N GLU A 39 1.84 -1.83 -25.88
CA GLU A 39 1.76 -2.02 -27.34
C GLU A 39 2.64 -3.16 -27.85
N SER A 40 3.57 -3.61 -27.03
CA SER A 40 4.56 -4.63 -27.36
C SER A 40 4.98 -5.38 -26.11
N ALA A 41 5.50 -6.59 -26.30
CA ALA A 41 6.10 -7.37 -25.23
C ALA A 41 7.19 -6.58 -24.50
N ILE A 42 7.28 -6.79 -23.18
CA ILE A 42 8.27 -6.20 -22.29
C ILE A 42 9.24 -7.29 -21.88
N LYS A 43 10.54 -7.05 -22.04
CA LYS A 43 11.57 -7.98 -21.61
C LYS A 43 12.02 -7.56 -20.21
N ILE A 44 11.64 -8.35 -19.22
CA ILE A 44 11.97 -8.09 -17.81
C ILE A 44 13.48 -8.23 -17.58
N ASP A 45 14.20 -7.12 -17.66
CA ASP A 45 15.65 -7.03 -17.45
C ASP A 45 16.09 -5.86 -16.55
N GLY A 46 15.11 -5.16 -15.96
CA GLY A 46 15.34 -4.12 -14.97
C GLY A 46 15.49 -2.74 -15.59
N LYS A 47 15.21 -2.58 -16.89
CA LYS A 47 15.37 -1.34 -17.65
C LYS A 47 14.10 -1.00 -18.39
N ALA A 48 13.84 0.29 -18.57
CA ALA A 48 12.70 0.77 -19.34
C ALA A 48 13.08 1.14 -20.78
N ASP A 49 13.81 0.26 -21.47
CA ASP A 49 14.35 0.52 -22.81
C ASP A 49 13.29 0.32 -23.92
N GLU A 50 12.26 -0.48 -23.66
CA GLU A 50 11.18 -0.74 -24.60
C GLU A 50 10.35 0.52 -24.89
N LYS A 51 9.97 0.66 -26.16
CA LYS A 51 9.16 1.82 -26.60
C LYS A 51 7.85 1.95 -25.85
N THR A 52 7.24 0.84 -25.41
CA THR A 52 5.97 0.86 -24.68
C THR A 52 6.08 1.60 -23.35
N TRP A 53 7.25 1.58 -22.68
CA TRP A 53 7.50 2.33 -21.45
C TRP A 53 7.48 3.86 -21.66
N ASN A 54 7.68 4.35 -22.88
CA ASN A 54 7.58 5.79 -23.18
C ASN A 54 6.13 6.30 -23.17
N ASN A 55 5.15 5.40 -23.31
CA ASN A 55 3.75 5.76 -23.26
C ASN A 55 3.21 5.84 -21.82
N ALA A 56 3.85 5.13 -20.87
CA ALA A 56 3.50 5.18 -19.46
C ALA A 56 4.02 6.48 -18.81
N PRO A 57 3.14 7.28 -18.18
CA PRO A 57 3.57 8.47 -17.46
C PRO A 57 4.40 8.09 -16.23
N TRP A 58 5.37 8.91 -15.84
CA TRP A 58 5.95 8.76 -14.52
C TRP A 58 4.91 9.07 -13.43
N SER A 59 4.91 8.30 -12.36
CA SER A 59 4.20 8.64 -11.14
C SER A 59 4.79 9.91 -10.51
N ALA A 60 4.04 10.54 -9.62
CA ALA A 60 4.61 11.55 -8.74
C ALA A 60 5.68 10.92 -7.84
N ASP A 61 6.73 11.68 -7.55
CA ASP A 61 7.82 11.25 -6.68
C ASP A 61 7.31 10.82 -5.30
N PHE A 62 7.94 9.80 -4.75
CA PHE A 62 7.59 9.27 -3.43
C PHE A 62 7.77 10.33 -2.36
N ILE A 63 6.97 10.23 -1.31
CA ILE A 63 6.98 11.13 -0.16
C ILE A 63 7.14 10.30 1.12
N ASP A 64 7.56 10.90 2.23
CA ASP A 64 7.46 10.23 3.54
C ASP A 64 6.04 9.71 3.78
N ILE A 65 5.91 8.54 4.43
CA ILE A 65 4.63 7.85 4.65
C ILE A 65 3.58 8.70 5.39
N GLU A 66 4.00 9.59 6.28
CA GLU A 66 3.11 10.56 6.95
C GLU A 66 2.68 11.70 6.01
N GLY A 67 3.39 11.86 4.89
CA GLY A 67 3.07 12.77 3.80
C GLY A 67 3.57 14.20 3.98
N ASN A 68 4.44 14.46 4.94
CA ASN A 68 4.86 15.81 5.34
C ASN A 68 6.31 16.16 4.97
N LYS A 69 7.12 15.19 4.50
CA LYS A 69 8.54 15.38 4.20
C LYS A 69 8.89 14.82 2.82
N THR A 70 9.79 15.50 2.12
CA THR A 70 10.39 15.01 0.88
C THR A 70 11.56 14.08 1.18
N PRO A 71 11.59 12.86 0.63
CA PRO A 71 12.72 11.95 0.71
C PRO A 71 14.05 12.54 0.25
N LYS A 72 15.15 12.04 0.82
CA LYS A 72 16.51 12.45 0.42
C LYS A 72 16.86 11.99 -1.00
N TYR A 73 16.41 10.79 -1.38
CA TYR A 73 16.65 10.22 -2.70
C TYR A 73 15.33 10.04 -3.42
N LYS A 74 15.30 10.41 -4.70
CA LYS A 74 14.09 10.33 -5.50
C LYS A 74 13.75 8.87 -5.81
N THR A 75 12.47 8.55 -5.67
CA THR A 75 11.88 7.31 -6.18
C THR A 75 10.59 7.62 -6.89
N ASN A 76 10.41 7.04 -8.07
CA ASN A 76 9.16 7.08 -8.83
C ASN A 76 9.05 5.83 -9.72
N LEU A 77 7.89 5.67 -10.34
CA LEU A 77 7.59 4.46 -11.10
C LEU A 77 6.68 4.71 -12.29
N LYS A 78 6.57 3.68 -13.12
CA LYS A 78 5.62 3.52 -14.21
C LYS A 78 4.88 2.21 -14.06
N MET A 79 3.65 2.19 -14.53
CA MET A 79 2.83 0.98 -14.66
C MET A 79 2.28 0.86 -16.08
N LEU A 80 2.21 -0.38 -16.55
CA LEU A 80 1.57 -0.80 -17.80
C LEU A 80 0.83 -2.12 -17.56
N TRP A 81 -0.06 -2.50 -18.48
CA TRP A 81 -0.67 -3.83 -18.46
C TRP A 81 -0.82 -4.43 -19.86
N ASP A 82 -0.88 -5.74 -19.95
CA ASP A 82 -1.39 -6.47 -21.13
C ASP A 82 -2.32 -7.59 -20.70
N GLU A 83 -2.76 -8.44 -21.63
CA GLU A 83 -3.67 -9.56 -21.36
C GLU A 83 -3.13 -10.58 -20.36
N GLU A 84 -1.81 -10.67 -20.17
CA GLU A 84 -1.14 -11.66 -19.33
C GLU A 84 -0.67 -11.09 -17.99
N ASN A 85 -0.15 -9.86 -17.97
CA ASN A 85 0.52 -9.30 -16.80
C ASN A 85 0.16 -7.84 -16.51
N LEU A 86 0.30 -7.50 -15.22
CA LEU A 86 0.50 -6.15 -14.73
C LEU A 86 2.01 -5.89 -14.61
N TYR A 87 2.48 -4.78 -15.17
CA TYR A 87 3.89 -4.41 -15.21
C TYR A 87 4.20 -3.20 -14.35
N PHE A 88 5.36 -3.24 -13.71
CA PHE A 88 5.90 -2.13 -12.93
C PHE A 88 7.35 -1.88 -13.33
N TYR A 89 7.71 -0.60 -13.51
CA TYR A 89 9.09 -0.16 -13.60
C TYR A 89 9.33 0.93 -12.56
N ALA A 90 10.27 0.73 -11.65
CA ALA A 90 10.61 1.71 -10.63
C ALA A 90 12.07 2.16 -10.77
N HIS A 91 12.31 3.45 -10.57
CA HIS A 91 13.65 4.03 -10.54
C HIS A 91 13.90 4.63 -9.15
N LEU A 92 15.01 4.20 -8.53
CA LEU A 92 15.38 4.55 -7.16
C LEU A 92 16.79 5.16 -7.19
N GLU A 93 16.90 6.46 -6.95
CA GLU A 93 18.20 7.08 -6.67
C GLU A 93 18.76 6.49 -5.38
N GLU A 94 20.03 6.08 -5.40
CA GLU A 94 20.70 5.51 -4.24
C GLU A 94 22.21 5.61 -4.45
N PRO A 95 22.93 6.42 -3.66
CA PRO A 95 24.38 6.52 -3.74
C PRO A 95 25.13 5.30 -3.18
N HIS A 96 24.44 4.46 -2.40
CA HIS A 96 25.02 3.25 -1.82
C HIS A 96 24.05 2.08 -1.97
N VAL A 97 24.15 1.35 -3.07
CA VAL A 97 23.29 0.20 -3.34
C VAL A 97 23.83 -1.02 -2.61
N TRP A 98 23.14 -1.46 -1.57
CA TRP A 98 23.55 -2.61 -0.79
C TRP A 98 22.37 -3.51 -0.44
N ALA A 99 22.65 -4.81 -0.40
CA ALA A 99 21.69 -5.85 -0.04
C ALA A 99 22.45 -7.13 0.31
N THR A 100 21.99 -7.84 1.33
CA THR A 100 22.63 -9.04 1.87
C THR A 100 21.70 -10.24 1.92
N LEU A 101 20.40 -10.00 1.93
CA LEU A 101 19.36 -11.02 1.99
C LEU A 101 19.19 -11.63 0.60
N LYS A 102 19.30 -12.96 0.51
CA LYS A 102 19.31 -13.73 -0.76
C LYS A 102 18.25 -14.82 -0.83
N GLN A 103 17.71 -15.19 0.32
CA GLN A 103 16.76 -16.27 0.44
C GLN A 103 15.37 -15.71 0.15
N ARG A 104 14.66 -16.28 -0.84
CA ARG A 104 13.25 -15.98 -1.07
C ARG A 104 12.46 -16.21 0.23
N ASP A 105 11.48 -15.36 0.48
CA ASP A 105 10.59 -15.38 1.65
C ASP A 105 11.29 -15.14 2.99
N THR A 106 12.39 -14.40 2.94
CA THR A 106 12.97 -13.77 4.12
C THR A 106 12.39 -12.38 4.29
N ILE A 107 12.27 -11.92 5.54
CA ILE A 107 11.81 -10.56 5.88
C ILE A 107 12.79 -9.55 5.24
N ILE A 108 12.40 -8.95 4.11
CA ILE A 108 13.35 -8.30 3.21
C ILE A 108 13.62 -6.84 3.59
N PHE A 109 12.68 -6.18 4.26
CA PHE A 109 12.81 -4.80 4.77
C PHE A 109 13.98 -4.55 5.75
N TYR A 110 14.73 -5.58 6.17
CA TYR A 110 16.02 -5.39 6.86
C TYR A 110 17.17 -4.98 5.92
N ASN A 111 16.92 -4.90 4.62
CA ASN A 111 17.72 -4.20 3.62
C ASN A 111 16.95 -2.98 3.10
N ASN A 112 17.58 -2.19 2.23
CA ASN A 112 16.80 -1.31 1.37
C ASN A 112 16.00 -2.19 0.38
N ASP A 113 14.73 -1.88 0.20
CA ASP A 113 13.85 -2.63 -0.69
C ASP A 113 12.84 -1.72 -1.40
N PHE A 114 12.04 -2.35 -2.25
CA PHE A 114 10.89 -1.77 -2.91
C PHE A 114 9.70 -2.70 -2.77
N GLU A 115 8.56 -2.13 -2.46
CA GLU A 115 7.35 -2.86 -2.11
C GLU A 115 6.18 -2.46 -3.02
N VAL A 116 5.35 -3.44 -3.36
CA VAL A 116 4.11 -3.29 -4.13
C VAL A 116 2.96 -3.84 -3.31
N PHE A 117 1.92 -3.03 -3.15
CA PHE A 117 0.73 -3.36 -2.38
C PHE A 117 -0.51 -3.27 -3.27
N ILE A 118 -1.36 -4.30 -3.27
CA ILE A 118 -2.50 -4.38 -4.18
C ILE A 118 -3.72 -4.90 -3.43
N ASP A 119 -4.75 -4.06 -3.35
CA ASP A 119 -6.11 -4.38 -2.90
C ASP A 119 -7.04 -4.21 -4.12
N PRO A 120 -7.41 -5.32 -4.80
CA PRO A 120 -8.08 -5.26 -6.10
C PRO A 120 -9.42 -4.52 -6.09
N ASP A 121 -10.32 -4.81 -5.16
CA ASP A 121 -11.66 -4.19 -5.09
C ASP A 121 -11.76 -3.09 -4.02
N GLY A 122 -10.69 -2.90 -3.24
CA GLY A 122 -10.58 -1.87 -2.25
C GLY A 122 -11.35 -2.17 -0.98
N ASP A 123 -11.73 -3.41 -0.73
CA ASP A 123 -12.52 -3.80 0.44
C ASP A 123 -11.69 -3.87 1.75
N THR A 124 -10.36 -3.67 1.66
CA THR A 124 -9.34 -3.82 2.72
C THR A 124 -9.13 -5.24 3.22
N GLN A 125 -9.66 -6.22 2.48
CA GLN A 125 -9.52 -7.65 2.69
C GLN A 125 -8.66 -8.25 1.57
N ASN A 126 -8.15 -9.46 1.80
CA ASN A 126 -7.44 -10.28 0.81
C ASN A 126 -6.42 -9.51 -0.06
N TYR A 127 -5.69 -8.55 0.49
CA TYR A 127 -4.76 -7.73 -0.27
C TYR A 127 -3.37 -8.39 -0.33
N MET A 128 -2.65 -8.08 -1.40
CA MET A 128 -1.33 -8.65 -1.69
C MET A 128 -0.23 -7.67 -1.30
N GLU A 129 0.89 -8.22 -0.85
CA GLU A 129 2.14 -7.52 -0.61
C GLU A 129 3.25 -8.26 -1.32
N PHE A 130 4.13 -7.50 -1.95
CA PHE A 130 5.32 -7.96 -2.63
C PHE A 130 6.45 -7.02 -2.23
N GLU A 131 7.60 -7.58 -1.85
CA GLU A 131 8.80 -6.83 -1.51
C GLU A 131 10.00 -7.41 -2.29
N MET A 132 10.93 -6.56 -2.69
CA MET A 132 12.19 -7.00 -3.28
C MET A 132 13.37 -6.07 -3.02
N ASN A 133 14.55 -6.65 -2.85
CA ASN A 133 15.79 -5.89 -2.67
C ASN A 133 16.62 -5.75 -3.96
N ALA A 134 17.74 -5.04 -3.88
CA ALA A 134 18.66 -4.84 -5.01
C ALA A 134 19.33 -6.12 -5.54
N LEU A 135 19.26 -7.25 -4.83
CA LEU A 135 19.70 -8.56 -5.31
C LEU A 135 18.61 -9.33 -6.06
N ASN A 136 17.46 -8.69 -6.34
CA ASN A 136 16.27 -9.34 -6.90
C ASN A 136 15.76 -10.50 -6.01
N THR A 137 16.01 -10.43 -4.71
CA THR A 137 15.42 -11.37 -3.74
C THR A 137 14.03 -10.90 -3.42
N VAL A 138 13.07 -11.81 -3.55
CA VAL A 138 11.64 -11.52 -3.45
C VAL A 138 11.05 -12.12 -2.18
N TRP A 139 10.09 -11.42 -1.61
CA TRP A 139 9.12 -11.95 -0.68
C TRP A 139 7.73 -11.48 -1.11
N ASP A 140 6.75 -12.37 -1.14
CA ASP A 140 5.36 -12.02 -1.40
C ASP A 140 4.44 -12.78 -0.45
N LEU A 141 3.29 -12.17 -0.17
CA LEU A 141 2.34 -12.69 0.81
C LEU A 141 0.93 -12.16 0.55
N LEU A 142 -0.04 -12.89 1.11
CA LEU A 142 -1.45 -12.50 1.08
C LEU A 142 -1.94 -12.16 2.50
N MET A 143 -2.62 -11.02 2.59
CA MET A 143 -3.21 -10.50 3.81
C MET A 143 -4.71 -10.67 3.76
N VAL A 144 -5.28 -11.52 4.64
CA VAL A 144 -6.73 -11.75 4.63
C VAL A 144 -7.50 -10.49 5.05
N LYS A 145 -6.91 -9.64 5.89
CA LYS A 145 -7.41 -8.32 6.28
C LYS A 145 -6.34 -7.47 6.97
N ALA A 146 -6.62 -6.18 7.13
CA ALA A 146 -5.70 -5.22 7.74
C ALA A 146 -5.22 -5.66 9.15
N TYR A 147 -3.98 -5.31 9.53
CA TYR A 147 -3.40 -5.71 10.82
C TYR A 147 -4.23 -5.29 12.04
N ARG A 148 -4.83 -4.11 11.99
CA ARG A 148 -5.74 -3.59 13.04
C ARG A 148 -6.98 -4.48 13.28
N ASP A 149 -7.29 -5.33 12.31
CA ASP A 149 -8.44 -6.24 12.30
C ASP A 149 -8.04 -7.71 12.59
N GLY A 150 -6.77 -7.94 12.93
CA GLY A 150 -6.28 -9.23 13.40
C GLY A 150 -6.28 -10.33 12.33
N GLY A 151 -6.17 -9.95 11.06
CA GLY A 151 -6.10 -10.87 9.94
C GLY A 151 -4.86 -11.77 9.99
N PRO A 152 -4.98 -13.07 9.66
CA PRO A 152 -3.81 -13.90 9.46
C PRO A 152 -3.04 -13.46 8.21
N ILE A 153 -1.73 -13.61 8.28
CA ILE A 153 -0.80 -13.46 7.15
C ILE A 153 -0.60 -14.84 6.52
N ILE A 154 -0.75 -14.95 5.21
CA ILE A 154 -0.50 -16.19 4.47
C ILE A 154 0.86 -16.10 3.80
N TYR A 155 1.91 -16.49 4.54
CA TYR A 155 3.31 -16.44 4.08
C TYR A 155 3.67 -17.44 2.98
N ASN A 156 2.84 -18.46 2.74
CA ASN A 156 3.10 -19.51 1.74
C ASN A 156 2.34 -19.27 0.43
N TRP A 157 1.72 -18.10 0.27
CA TRP A 157 1.12 -17.70 -0.98
C TRP A 157 2.20 -17.03 -1.84
N ASP A 158 2.36 -17.51 -3.07
CA ASP A 158 3.35 -16.99 -4.02
C ASP A 158 2.67 -16.35 -5.24
N ILE A 159 3.26 -15.28 -5.77
CA ILE A 159 2.91 -14.77 -7.11
C ILE A 159 3.47 -15.72 -8.18
N ASN A 160 2.79 -16.85 -8.39
CA ASN A 160 3.22 -17.87 -9.34
C ASN A 160 3.36 -17.31 -10.77
N GLY A 161 4.54 -17.52 -11.37
CA GLY A 161 4.85 -17.00 -12.70
C GLY A 161 5.38 -15.56 -12.73
N LEU A 162 5.60 -14.95 -11.56
CA LEU A 162 6.30 -13.68 -11.41
C LEU A 162 7.61 -13.66 -12.20
N LYS A 163 7.86 -12.56 -12.91
CA LYS A 163 9.17 -12.23 -13.47
C LYS A 163 9.61 -10.90 -12.87
N SER A 164 10.84 -10.84 -12.40
CA SER A 164 11.43 -9.61 -11.87
C SER A 164 12.90 -9.52 -12.24
N ALA A 165 13.39 -8.29 -12.40
CA ALA A 165 14.80 -8.01 -12.64
C ALA A 165 15.21 -6.67 -12.01
N VAL A 166 16.50 -6.56 -11.72
CA VAL A 166 17.14 -5.35 -11.20
C VAL A 166 18.28 -4.94 -12.13
N SER A 167 18.39 -3.64 -12.39
CA SER A 167 19.56 -3.03 -13.03
C SER A 167 20.15 -1.98 -12.10
N VAL A 168 21.48 -1.90 -12.01
CA VAL A 168 22.19 -0.95 -11.14
C VAL A 168 23.11 -0.06 -11.97
N GLU A 169 22.98 1.25 -11.80
CA GLU A 169 23.94 2.24 -12.31
C GLU A 169 25.03 2.48 -11.26
N GLY A 170 25.97 1.54 -11.16
CA GLY A 170 26.95 1.48 -10.09
C GLY A 170 27.37 0.04 -9.79
N SER A 171 27.63 -0.27 -8.53
CA SER A 171 27.94 -1.63 -8.09
C SER A 171 27.30 -1.99 -6.75
N ILE A 172 26.71 -3.18 -6.68
CA ILE A 172 26.05 -3.65 -5.45
C ILE A 172 27.10 -4.04 -4.41
N ASN A 173 26.93 -3.56 -3.17
CA ASN A 173 27.77 -3.87 -2.01
C ASN A 173 29.24 -3.43 -2.17
N ASN A 174 29.50 -2.41 -2.97
CA ASN A 174 30.80 -1.77 -3.00
C ASN A 174 30.74 -0.49 -2.17
N ALA A 175 31.55 -0.41 -1.13
CA ALA A 175 31.63 0.77 -0.26
C ALA A 175 32.69 1.78 -0.72
N SER A 176 33.43 1.48 -1.79
CA SER A 176 34.53 2.31 -2.28
C SER A 176 34.13 3.26 -3.40
N ASP A 177 32.95 3.10 -3.99
CA ASP A 177 32.39 3.97 -5.02
C ASP A 177 31.13 4.68 -4.52
N THR A 178 30.49 5.39 -5.45
CA THR A 178 29.22 6.07 -5.25
C THR A 178 28.35 5.73 -6.44
N ASP A 179 27.25 5.05 -6.17
CA ASP A 179 26.27 4.65 -7.17
C ASP A 179 25.39 5.84 -7.58
N LYS A 180 24.60 5.66 -8.63
CA LYS A 180 23.59 6.65 -9.02
C LYS A 180 22.20 6.18 -8.62
N SER A 181 21.88 4.96 -8.99
CA SER A 181 20.53 4.42 -8.87
C SER A 181 20.52 2.91 -9.06
N TRP A 182 19.40 2.32 -8.66
CA TRP A 182 18.98 1.01 -9.11
C TRP A 182 17.54 1.10 -9.62
N SER A 183 17.22 0.25 -10.56
CA SER A 183 15.88 0.15 -11.14
C SER A 183 15.38 -1.28 -11.07
N ILE A 184 14.06 -1.37 -10.97
CA ILE A 184 13.32 -2.61 -10.86
C ILE A 184 12.37 -2.70 -12.03
N GLU A 185 12.21 -3.89 -12.58
CA GLU A 185 11.17 -4.21 -13.54
C GLU A 185 10.48 -5.50 -13.13
N ILE A 186 9.14 -5.50 -13.11
CA ILE A 186 8.32 -6.60 -12.62
C ILE A 186 7.19 -6.87 -13.63
N ALA A 187 6.90 -8.14 -13.89
CA ALA A 187 5.67 -8.62 -14.50
C ALA A 187 4.96 -9.56 -13.52
N MET A 188 3.76 -9.18 -13.09
CA MET A 188 2.89 -9.97 -12.22
C MET A 188 1.74 -10.56 -13.04
N PRO A 189 1.60 -11.90 -13.12
CA PRO A 189 0.55 -12.53 -13.91
C PRO A 189 -0.86 -12.26 -13.37
N TRP A 190 -1.77 -11.87 -14.27
CA TRP A 190 -3.19 -11.69 -13.92
C TRP A 190 -3.85 -12.97 -13.43
N SER A 191 -3.34 -14.14 -13.83
CA SER A 191 -3.86 -15.43 -13.35
C SER A 191 -3.80 -15.55 -11.83
N VAL A 192 -2.82 -14.90 -11.19
CA VAL A 192 -2.65 -14.91 -9.73
C VAL A 192 -3.26 -13.66 -9.10
N LEU A 193 -3.04 -12.47 -9.68
CA LEU A 193 -3.56 -11.22 -9.12
C LEU A 193 -5.09 -11.16 -9.02
N LYS A 194 -5.81 -11.96 -9.81
CA LYS A 194 -7.27 -12.05 -9.77
C LYS A 194 -7.81 -13.04 -8.72
N GLU A 195 -6.96 -13.87 -8.13
CA GLU A 195 -7.38 -14.81 -7.07
C GLU A 195 -8.04 -14.08 -5.88
N PRO A 196 -7.44 -12.99 -5.33
CA PRO A 196 -8.06 -12.27 -4.23
C PRO A 196 -9.17 -11.30 -4.63
N SER A 197 -9.31 -10.95 -5.92
CA SER A 197 -10.21 -9.87 -6.36
C SER A 197 -11.71 -10.24 -6.33
N GLY A 198 -12.04 -11.48 -6.00
CA GLY A 198 -13.39 -12.02 -6.15
C GLY A 198 -13.90 -12.07 -7.60
N SER A 199 -13.06 -11.72 -8.58
CA SER A 199 -13.43 -11.57 -10.00
C SER A 199 -12.36 -12.11 -10.93
N ASN A 200 -12.74 -13.05 -11.80
CA ASN A 200 -11.85 -13.59 -12.83
C ASN A 200 -11.61 -12.65 -14.04
N LYS A 201 -12.12 -11.42 -13.99
CA LYS A 201 -12.01 -10.44 -15.08
C LYS A 201 -10.84 -9.49 -14.88
N LEU A 202 -10.24 -9.04 -15.98
CA LEU A 202 -9.31 -7.93 -15.95
C LEU A 202 -10.06 -6.63 -15.61
N PRO A 203 -9.47 -5.71 -14.82
CA PRO A 203 -10.11 -4.47 -14.38
C PRO A 203 -10.14 -3.38 -15.46
N ILE A 204 -10.36 -3.76 -16.72
CA ILE A 204 -10.38 -2.85 -17.86
C ILE A 204 -11.50 -1.82 -17.70
N GLY A 205 -11.15 -0.54 -17.74
CA GLY A 205 -12.10 0.56 -17.51
C GLY A 205 -12.53 0.70 -16.05
N ASP A 206 -11.83 0.02 -15.14
CA ASP A 206 -12.02 0.08 -13.70
C ASP A 206 -10.69 0.44 -13.01
N PHE A 207 -10.69 0.52 -11.68
CA PHE A 207 -9.48 0.79 -10.90
C PHE A 207 -9.30 -0.22 -9.77
N TRP A 208 -8.03 -0.48 -9.44
CA TRP A 208 -7.63 -1.18 -8.22
C TRP A 208 -6.99 -0.20 -7.24
N ARG A 209 -7.00 -0.56 -5.94
CA ARG A 209 -6.24 0.17 -4.92
C ARG A 209 -4.82 -0.37 -4.93
N ILE A 210 -3.85 0.46 -5.28
CA ILE A 210 -2.44 0.07 -5.37
C ILE A 210 -1.59 1.11 -4.67
N ASN A 211 -0.56 0.68 -3.97
CA ASN A 211 0.46 1.59 -3.49
C ASN A 211 1.83 0.93 -3.46
N PHE A 212 2.84 1.75 -3.18
CA PHE A 212 4.23 1.37 -3.25
C PHE A 212 4.99 2.00 -2.10
N SER A 213 5.98 1.28 -1.60
CA SER A 213 6.91 1.76 -0.59
C SER A 213 8.34 1.51 -1.06
N ARG A 214 9.25 2.29 -0.51
CA ARG A 214 10.68 2.03 -0.46
C ARG A 214 11.05 2.09 1.00
N VAL A 215 11.47 0.97 1.57
CA VAL A 215 12.16 1.00 2.87
C VAL A 215 13.60 1.38 2.61
N ASN A 216 14.06 2.40 3.33
CA ASN A 216 15.42 2.89 3.23
C ASN A 216 16.04 3.00 4.61
N TRP A 217 17.26 2.51 4.76
CA TRP A 217 18.02 2.60 6.01
C TRP A 217 19.23 3.51 5.86
N ASP A 218 19.51 4.26 6.92
CA ASP A 218 20.85 4.75 7.12
C ASP A 218 21.79 3.56 7.37
N PHE A 219 23.00 3.64 6.80
CA PHE A 219 24.00 2.58 6.92
C PHE A 219 25.22 3.02 7.73
N GLU A 220 25.96 2.04 8.22
CA GLU A 220 27.32 2.15 8.72
C GLU A 220 28.21 1.09 8.07
N LEU A 221 29.52 1.36 8.01
CA LEU A 221 30.49 0.43 7.45
C LEU A 221 31.30 -0.22 8.56
N ASN A 222 31.44 -1.54 8.49
CA ASN A 222 32.39 -2.30 9.30
C ASN A 222 33.20 -3.21 8.38
N ASP A 223 34.53 -3.03 8.37
CA ASP A 223 35.45 -3.70 7.44
C ASP A 223 34.99 -3.66 5.97
N GLY A 224 34.50 -2.49 5.53
CA GLY A 224 34.04 -2.26 4.16
C GLY A 224 32.68 -2.89 3.81
N LYS A 225 31.97 -3.48 4.77
CA LYS A 225 30.63 -4.05 4.58
C LYS A 225 29.55 -3.16 5.17
N TYR A 226 28.43 -3.08 4.46
CA TYR A 226 27.25 -2.33 4.87
C TYR A 226 26.48 -3.03 6.00
N TYR A 227 26.06 -2.25 6.99
CA TYR A 227 25.15 -2.64 8.06
C TYR A 227 24.15 -1.52 8.30
N ARG A 228 22.96 -1.86 8.80
CA ARG A 228 22.00 -0.84 9.29
C ARG A 228 22.64 -0.06 10.44
N LYS A 229 22.59 1.26 10.35
CA LYS A 229 23.22 2.16 11.30
C LYS A 229 22.62 2.04 12.70
N LYS A 230 23.47 2.14 13.71
CA LYS A 230 23.06 2.15 15.12
C LYS A 230 23.28 3.51 15.79
N ASP A 231 22.49 3.78 16.82
CA ASP A 231 22.70 4.89 17.74
C ASP A 231 23.85 4.61 18.73
N ALA A 232 24.19 5.60 19.55
CA ALA A 232 25.24 5.46 20.57
C ALA A 232 24.93 4.42 21.67
N LYS A 233 23.68 3.96 21.77
CA LYS A 233 23.24 2.92 22.72
C LYS A 233 23.21 1.53 22.07
N GLY A 234 23.52 1.42 20.78
CA GLY A 234 23.53 0.18 20.02
C GLY A 234 22.16 -0.23 19.45
N ASN A 235 21.14 0.64 19.50
CA ASN A 235 19.85 0.40 18.84
C ASN A 235 19.96 0.75 17.37
N PHE A 236 19.28 0.00 16.49
CA PHE A 236 19.16 0.41 15.10
C PHE A 236 18.40 1.73 15.00
N LEU A 237 18.88 2.65 14.16
CA LEU A 237 18.10 3.83 13.77
C LEU A 237 16.85 3.38 13.03
N PRO A 238 15.72 4.10 13.10
CA PRO A 238 14.51 3.71 12.39
C PRO A 238 14.72 3.77 10.88
N GLU A 239 14.00 2.91 10.17
CA GLU A 239 13.86 2.99 8.72
C GLU A 239 13.08 4.23 8.28
N TYR A 240 13.33 4.64 7.04
CA TYR A 240 12.45 5.54 6.33
C TYR A 240 11.50 4.74 5.45
N ASN A 241 10.22 5.09 5.50
CA ASN A 241 9.19 4.56 4.60
C ASN A 241 8.81 5.67 3.62
N TRP A 242 9.28 5.56 2.38
CA TRP A 242 8.94 6.51 1.32
C TRP A 242 7.91 5.86 0.39
N VAL A 243 6.76 6.48 0.22
CA VAL A 243 5.60 5.88 -0.45
C VAL A 243 5.10 6.73 -1.61
N TRP A 244 4.42 6.08 -2.56
CA TRP A 244 3.75 6.81 -3.63
C TRP A 244 2.54 7.59 -3.09
N SER A 245 1.51 6.92 -2.59
CA SER A 245 0.36 7.57 -1.95
C SER A 245 0.57 7.61 -0.42
N PRO A 246 0.59 8.79 0.21
CA PRO A 246 0.85 8.91 1.64
C PRO A 246 -0.28 8.31 2.48
N GLN A 247 0.08 7.68 3.59
CA GLN A 247 -0.86 7.05 4.53
C GLN A 247 -1.26 7.98 5.66
N GLY A 248 -0.43 8.98 6.00
CA GLY A 248 -0.67 9.91 7.10
C GLY A 248 -0.25 9.37 8.47
N VAL A 249 0.12 8.10 8.55
CA VAL A 249 0.65 7.39 9.71
C VAL A 249 1.74 6.41 9.24
N ILE A 250 2.66 6.03 10.12
CA ILE A 250 3.69 5.02 9.81
C ILE A 250 3.05 3.62 9.87
N ASN A 251 2.19 3.33 8.90
CA ASN A 251 1.51 2.04 8.73
C ASN A 251 1.08 1.89 7.27
N MET A 252 1.73 0.99 6.54
CA MET A 252 1.42 0.73 5.13
C MET A 252 0.16 -0.14 4.96
N HIS A 253 -0.24 -0.88 6.00
CA HIS A 253 -1.39 -1.79 5.98
C HIS A 253 -2.70 -1.08 6.32
N GLU A 254 -2.95 0.03 5.63
CA GLU A 254 -4.22 0.76 5.61
C GLU A 254 -4.71 0.92 4.16
N PRO A 255 -5.18 -0.17 3.52
CA PRO A 255 -5.47 -0.17 2.07
C PRO A 255 -6.46 0.89 1.61
N GLU A 256 -7.33 1.37 2.51
CA GLU A 256 -8.24 2.46 2.23
C GLU A 256 -7.54 3.80 1.86
N HIS A 257 -6.26 3.98 2.21
CA HIS A 257 -5.44 5.15 1.87
C HIS A 257 -4.55 4.97 0.63
N TRP A 258 -4.53 3.77 0.04
CA TRP A 258 -3.68 3.48 -1.13
C TRP A 258 -4.11 4.29 -2.36
N GLY A 259 -3.27 4.34 -3.39
CA GLY A 259 -3.61 5.08 -4.61
C GLY A 259 -4.64 4.35 -5.47
N TYR A 260 -5.14 5.04 -6.49
CA TYR A 260 -6.05 4.49 -7.50
C TYR A 260 -5.28 4.21 -8.79
N ALA A 261 -5.17 2.94 -9.17
CA ALA A 261 -4.61 2.52 -10.45
C ALA A 261 -5.76 2.19 -11.41
N TYR A 262 -6.06 3.09 -12.35
CA TYR A 262 -7.11 2.91 -13.35
C TYR A 262 -6.57 2.27 -14.63
N PHE A 263 -7.17 1.19 -15.09
CA PHE A 263 -6.68 0.41 -16.23
C PHE A 263 -7.36 0.83 -17.53
N SER A 264 -6.61 1.51 -18.40
CA SER A 264 -7.09 2.01 -19.67
C SER A 264 -6.83 1.00 -20.81
N GLU A 265 -7.81 0.80 -21.70
CA GLU A 265 -7.58 0.14 -23.00
C GLU A 265 -6.69 0.97 -23.94
N LYS A 266 -6.54 2.27 -23.67
CA LYS A 266 -5.68 3.13 -24.49
C LYS A 266 -4.22 2.83 -24.17
N THR A 267 -3.39 3.00 -25.17
CA THR A 267 -1.95 2.82 -25.05
C THR A 267 -1.26 4.07 -24.52
N LYS A 268 -1.90 5.24 -24.58
CA LYS A 268 -1.48 6.51 -23.96
C LYS A 268 -2.63 7.52 -23.90
N GLY A 269 -2.43 8.60 -23.14
CA GLY A 269 -3.28 9.80 -23.22
C GLY A 269 -4.72 9.60 -22.74
N ASP A 270 -4.89 8.93 -21.60
CA ASP A 270 -6.19 8.78 -20.93
C ASP A 270 -6.20 9.53 -19.60
N SER A 271 -7.39 9.73 -19.04
CA SER A 271 -7.57 10.43 -17.78
C SER A 271 -8.53 9.68 -16.87
N PHE A 272 -8.26 9.73 -15.58
CA PHE A 272 -9.12 9.15 -14.55
C PHE A 272 -9.48 10.17 -13.50
N ILE A 273 -10.73 10.15 -13.04
CA ILE A 273 -11.22 10.94 -11.92
C ILE A 273 -11.80 9.96 -10.91
N ILE A 274 -11.35 10.04 -9.67
CA ILE A 274 -11.86 9.21 -8.57
C ILE A 274 -13.38 9.42 -8.46
N PRO A 275 -14.21 8.35 -8.46
CA PRO A 275 -15.65 8.47 -8.28
C PRO A 275 -16.00 9.17 -6.96
N LYS A 276 -17.07 9.96 -6.96
CA LYS A 276 -17.49 10.75 -5.78
C LYS A 276 -17.82 9.87 -4.56
N ASP A 277 -18.31 8.66 -4.80
CA ASP A 277 -18.64 7.69 -3.75
C ASP A 277 -17.41 7.28 -2.92
N GLU A 278 -16.20 7.34 -3.49
CA GLU A 278 -14.96 7.03 -2.75
C GLU A 278 -14.70 8.04 -1.62
N GLN A 279 -15.12 9.29 -1.76
CA GLN A 279 -15.00 10.27 -0.67
C GLN A 279 -15.90 9.87 0.52
N ILE A 280 -17.04 9.25 0.25
CA ILE A 280 -17.92 8.70 1.28
C ILE A 280 -17.26 7.47 1.92
N LYS A 281 -16.62 6.60 1.13
CA LYS A 281 -15.84 5.47 1.63
C LYS A 281 -14.73 5.91 2.59
N TRP A 282 -13.95 6.93 2.25
CA TRP A 282 -12.91 7.46 3.15
C TRP A 282 -13.51 7.99 4.45
N TYR A 283 -14.64 8.70 4.36
CA TYR A 283 -15.35 9.17 5.54
C TYR A 283 -15.85 8.00 6.40
N LEU A 284 -16.44 6.96 5.80
CA LEU A 284 -16.86 5.76 6.54
C LEU A 284 -15.69 5.07 7.24
N TYR A 285 -14.52 4.97 6.62
CA TYR A 285 -13.32 4.43 7.27
C TYR A 285 -12.83 5.30 8.44
N SER A 286 -12.96 6.63 8.34
CA SER A 286 -12.66 7.53 9.47
C SER A 286 -13.60 7.28 10.66
N LEU A 287 -14.90 7.05 10.39
CA LEU A 287 -15.88 6.72 11.41
C LEU A 287 -15.64 5.32 11.98
N TYR A 288 -15.29 4.35 11.14
CA TYR A 288 -14.94 2.99 11.55
C TYR A 288 -13.77 2.99 12.54
N ARG A 289 -12.73 3.79 12.33
CA ARG A 289 -11.61 3.92 13.29
C ARG A 289 -12.03 4.58 14.60
N ALA A 290 -12.84 5.63 14.52
CA ALA A 290 -13.41 6.26 15.72
C ALA A 290 -14.27 5.27 16.51
N GLN A 291 -15.05 4.45 15.81
CA GLN A 291 -15.88 3.39 16.38
C GLN A 291 -15.04 2.30 17.04
N LYS A 292 -13.98 1.79 16.39
CA LYS A 292 -13.03 0.82 16.98
C LYS A 292 -12.41 1.36 18.27
N SER A 293 -11.89 2.59 18.22
CA SER A 293 -11.28 3.26 19.37
C SER A 293 -12.27 3.44 20.53
N TYR A 294 -13.53 3.79 20.21
CA TYR A 294 -14.59 3.91 21.20
C TYR A 294 -14.94 2.55 21.83
N THR A 295 -15.11 1.50 21.00
CA THR A 295 -15.43 0.15 21.47
C THR A 295 -14.34 -0.41 22.37
N GLU A 296 -13.07 -0.22 22.01
CA GLU A 296 -11.93 -0.62 22.85
C GLU A 296 -11.96 0.09 24.22
N LYS A 297 -12.23 1.40 24.23
CA LYS A 297 -12.24 2.21 25.45
C LYS A 297 -13.43 1.91 26.37
N TYR A 298 -14.62 1.69 25.82
CA TYR A 298 -15.87 1.62 26.60
C TYR A 298 -16.50 0.22 26.63
N GLY A 299 -15.92 -0.76 25.94
CA GLY A 299 -16.42 -2.13 25.87
C GLY A 299 -17.74 -2.30 25.11
N ARG A 300 -18.18 -1.29 24.36
CA ARG A 300 -19.42 -1.33 23.56
C ARG A 300 -19.35 -0.36 22.38
N PRO A 301 -19.99 -0.67 21.23
CA PRO A 301 -20.06 0.23 20.10
C PRO A 301 -20.93 1.46 20.35
N ALA A 302 -20.56 2.59 19.76
CA ALA A 302 -21.42 3.77 19.70
C ALA A 302 -22.58 3.54 18.70
N ASN A 303 -23.66 4.31 18.84
CA ASN A 303 -24.86 4.21 18.00
C ASN A 303 -25.21 5.52 17.27
N ALA A 304 -24.38 6.56 17.41
CA ALA A 304 -24.56 7.86 16.77
C ALA A 304 -23.24 8.63 16.72
N LEU A 305 -23.12 9.57 15.77
CA LEU A 305 -21.97 10.47 15.65
C LEU A 305 -21.70 11.26 16.94
N THR A 306 -22.74 11.78 17.57
CA THR A 306 -22.61 12.57 18.81
C THR A 306 -22.03 11.77 19.97
N VAL A 307 -22.25 10.45 20.02
CA VAL A 307 -21.64 9.56 21.02
C VAL A 307 -20.14 9.39 20.77
N LEU A 308 -19.71 9.46 19.51
CA LEU A 308 -18.29 9.54 19.13
C LEU A 308 -17.70 10.96 19.30
N GLY A 309 -18.50 11.96 19.69
CA GLY A 309 -18.07 13.35 19.75
C GLY A 309 -17.83 13.96 18.36
N LEU A 310 -18.55 13.48 17.35
CA LEU A 310 -18.43 13.89 15.95
C LEU A 310 -19.68 14.63 15.46
N GLU A 311 -19.46 15.55 14.54
CA GLU A 311 -20.51 16.32 13.87
C GLU A 311 -20.82 15.76 12.47
N PRO A 312 -22.01 16.05 11.90
CA PRO A 312 -22.32 15.68 10.52
C PRO A 312 -21.28 16.20 9.53
N HIS A 313 -20.84 15.33 8.63
CA HIS A 313 -19.84 15.66 7.60
C HIS A 313 -20.51 16.00 6.26
N THR A 314 -19.94 16.96 5.53
CA THR A 314 -20.38 17.34 4.19
C THR A 314 -19.32 17.00 3.16
N ILE A 315 -19.72 16.33 2.08
CA ILE A 315 -18.86 15.98 0.96
C ILE A 315 -19.41 16.66 -0.28
N LEU A 316 -18.59 17.48 -0.96
CA LEU A 316 -18.99 18.24 -2.16
C LEU A 316 -20.32 19.02 -1.97
N GLY A 317 -20.51 19.62 -0.80
CA GLY A 317 -21.72 20.38 -0.45
C GLY A 317 -22.96 19.54 -0.13
N LYS A 318 -22.85 18.21 -0.06
CA LYS A 318 -23.93 17.30 0.37
C LYS A 318 -23.64 16.76 1.77
N THR A 319 -24.60 16.88 2.67
CA THR A 319 -24.52 16.23 3.98
C THR A 319 -24.62 14.72 3.83
N ILE A 320 -23.67 13.99 4.41
CA ILE A 320 -23.66 12.53 4.38
C ILE A 320 -24.37 12.02 5.63
N ILE A 321 -25.51 11.37 5.41
CA ILE A 321 -26.29 10.73 6.47
C ILE A 321 -25.74 9.33 6.69
N VAL A 322 -25.22 9.09 7.90
CA VAL A 322 -24.68 7.79 8.31
C VAL A 322 -25.59 7.11 9.32
N LYS A 323 -25.65 5.78 9.26
CA LYS A 323 -26.38 4.95 10.22
C LYS A 323 -25.43 3.96 10.88
N PHE A 324 -25.41 3.96 12.20
CA PHE A 324 -24.72 2.96 13.02
C PHE A 324 -25.70 1.83 13.32
N THR A 325 -25.32 0.60 13.02
CA THR A 325 -26.13 -0.58 13.32
C THR A 325 -25.33 -1.55 14.19
N ASN A 326 -25.87 -1.87 15.36
CA ASN A 326 -25.29 -2.83 16.29
C ASN A 326 -26.16 -4.09 16.30
N THR A 327 -25.52 -5.24 16.17
CA THR A 327 -26.17 -6.56 16.16
C THR A 327 -25.50 -7.47 17.18
N ILE A 328 -26.03 -8.69 17.35
CA ILE A 328 -25.38 -9.71 18.19
C ILE A 328 -24.03 -10.15 17.58
N GLY A 329 -23.89 -10.07 16.24
CA GLY A 329 -22.70 -10.50 15.52
C GLY A 329 -21.66 -9.41 15.27
N GLY A 330 -21.82 -8.22 15.85
CA GLY A 330 -20.93 -7.08 15.64
C GLY A 330 -21.66 -5.80 15.24
N TRP A 331 -20.95 -4.84 14.66
CA TRP A 331 -21.51 -3.57 14.20
C TRP A 331 -21.08 -3.20 12.79
N PHE A 332 -21.83 -2.29 12.17
CA PHE A 332 -21.47 -1.73 10.87
C PHE A 332 -22.02 -0.32 10.70
N ILE A 333 -21.38 0.44 9.81
CA ILE A 333 -21.73 1.82 9.50
C ILE A 333 -22.14 1.90 8.03
N THR A 334 -23.32 2.45 7.75
CA THR A 334 -23.81 2.63 6.38
C THR A 334 -24.01 4.09 6.02
N ALA A 335 -23.88 4.41 4.74
CA ALA A 335 -24.31 5.65 4.14
C ALA A 335 -24.95 5.37 2.78
N VAL A 336 -25.96 6.16 2.40
CA VAL A 336 -26.50 6.16 1.04
C VAL A 336 -25.87 7.34 0.30
N SER A 337 -25.26 7.07 -0.85
CA SER A 337 -24.62 8.10 -1.65
C SER A 337 -25.66 9.09 -2.19
N PRO A 338 -25.52 10.41 -1.91
CA PRO A 338 -26.37 11.42 -2.53
C PRO A 338 -26.00 11.67 -4.01
N PHE A 339 -24.95 11.02 -4.52
CA PHE A 339 -24.48 11.18 -5.89
C PHE A 339 -24.97 10.08 -6.82
N THR A 340 -25.07 8.85 -6.31
CA THR A 340 -25.40 7.66 -7.10
C THR A 340 -26.63 6.91 -6.57
N GLY A 341 -27.03 7.13 -5.32
CA GLY A 341 -28.04 6.33 -4.62
C GLY A 341 -27.52 5.02 -4.04
N ASN A 342 -26.26 4.63 -4.34
CA ASN A 342 -25.67 3.40 -3.84
C ASN A 342 -25.60 3.38 -2.31
N GLN A 343 -25.74 2.21 -1.70
CA GLN A 343 -25.47 2.03 -0.28
C GLN A 343 -24.04 1.55 -0.08
N LEU A 344 -23.27 2.31 0.71
CA LEU A 344 -21.92 1.99 1.15
C LEU A 344 -21.97 1.50 2.59
N THR A 345 -21.23 0.44 2.91
CA THR A 345 -21.18 -0.16 4.26
C THR A 345 -19.74 -0.48 4.63
N VAL A 346 -19.34 -0.18 5.86
CA VAL A 346 -18.09 -0.68 6.46
C VAL A 346 -18.44 -1.51 7.69
N GLN A 347 -17.98 -2.75 7.74
CA GLN A 347 -18.20 -3.72 8.81
C GLN A 347 -17.19 -3.53 9.96
N GLU A 348 -17.42 -4.18 11.10
CA GLU A 348 -16.55 -4.12 12.30
C GLU A 348 -15.12 -4.64 12.05
N ASP A 349 -14.91 -5.49 11.06
CA ASP A 349 -13.61 -6.04 10.67
C ASP A 349 -12.98 -5.30 9.48
N GLY A 350 -13.54 -4.14 9.10
CA GLY A 350 -13.04 -3.29 8.04
C GLY A 350 -13.57 -3.63 6.65
N ASP A 351 -14.25 -4.76 6.45
CA ASP A 351 -14.82 -5.15 5.15
C ASP A 351 -15.75 -4.05 4.60
N PHE A 352 -15.47 -3.59 3.39
CA PHE A 352 -16.27 -2.59 2.70
C PHE A 352 -17.15 -3.21 1.63
N GLN A 353 -18.45 -2.90 1.72
CA GLN A 353 -19.46 -3.42 0.80
C GLN A 353 -20.19 -2.28 0.09
N LEU A 354 -20.27 -2.40 -1.25
CA LEU A 354 -21.02 -1.50 -2.11
C LEU A 354 -22.24 -2.22 -2.69
N LYS A 355 -23.44 -1.78 -2.29
CA LYS A 355 -24.69 -2.20 -2.92
C LYS A 355 -25.14 -1.14 -3.92
N LYS A 356 -25.02 -1.45 -5.20
CA LYS A 356 -25.50 -0.59 -6.29
C LYS A 356 -27.04 -0.56 -6.28
N THR A 357 -27.64 0.60 -6.54
CA THR A 357 -29.08 0.66 -6.81
C THR A 357 -29.38 -0.03 -8.13
N ASP A 358 -30.41 -0.87 -8.15
CA ASP A 358 -30.93 -1.44 -9.40
C ASP A 358 -31.38 -0.27 -10.29
N SER A 359 -30.73 -0.13 -11.44
CA SER A 359 -31.05 0.88 -12.47
C SER A 359 -32.29 0.51 -13.26
#